data_AF-A0A6P6WJF5-F1
#
_entry.id   AF-A0A6P6WJF5-F1
#
_cell.length_a   1.000
_cell.length_b   1.000
_cell.length_c   1.000
_cell.angle_alpha   90.00
_cell.angle_beta   90.00
_cell.angle_gamma   90.00
#
_symmetry.space_group_name_H-M   'P 1'
#
loop_
_entity.id
_entity.type
_entity.pdbx_description
1 polymer ?
#
loop_
_entity_poly.entity_id
_entity_poly.type
_entity_poly.pdbx_seq_one_letter_code
_entity_poly.pdbx_strand_id
1 'polypeptide(L)'
;MVQKAWRIIPRPLLETILNNHAQHHRVPQPLILHGPRGVGKTTLILERLLDDWNTGPHVTGYVDFAENMRDQHPKYGCSFPWASWSNCQPQPALLSLRNQLEESLESMVIRGIKLGKISSHQIFTTINKWHNPTTAIERICGLNVINSLRINSKRDVVKRDDSKRRKSKVSAVAAASSLSSLLNLWDRAVFQLSVRLNAKESFGGDVSLVEDSYYREAMAALELAKEVIKVQQGWRANAIKHLNETGGFSRPLGHSATDWPCLLLELLSSAAEVGYFQPKLVINNIDVLKNAVLTDDTTVNASMYHDSFIWRTIALCVNERCLPVILVTSDSYYSSQAFIDYGFPDIFISRETFGWTPAEANMHMVNDYFTQAEWNLIVETLGPSPRHLFEVYALKLSNYYNKVMDEKGSTFEDIVDAYLAYLQLTVVDPAMEKALLHLQKFALDAQSGKVSKDRLRFGAPWRHPPHTDDPSICHQWAKIQLLDFVQSLVNTEFGVNYLADCSLEILDDPSAVALLEVGLLYAQRDPSFIRPITRGIQRCLARWLVQQRLQMNFKQSVEFLWQRSVRGRSYRHLMLQIR
;
A
#
# COMPACT_ATOMS: atom_id res chain seq x y z
N MET A 1 -18.81 -3.64 -32.85
CA MET A 1 -17.98 -2.43 -32.70
C MET A 1 -18.26 -1.85 -31.32
N VAL A 2 -17.27 -1.73 -30.44
CA VAL A 2 -17.40 -0.85 -29.27
C VAL A 2 -17.35 0.57 -29.83
N GLN A 3 -18.51 1.16 -30.19
CA GLN A 3 -18.52 2.44 -30.91
C GLN A 3 -18.17 3.63 -30.02
N LYS A 4 -18.19 3.48 -28.69
CA LYS A 4 -17.90 4.56 -27.75
C LYS A 4 -17.11 4.04 -26.56
N ALA A 5 -15.95 4.65 -26.30
CA ALA A 5 -15.13 4.35 -25.13
C ALA A 5 -15.89 4.69 -23.84
N TRP A 6 -15.57 3.99 -22.74
CA TRP A 6 -16.08 4.35 -21.43
C TRP A 6 -15.58 5.74 -21.04
N ARG A 7 -16.49 6.63 -20.65
CA ARG A 7 -16.13 8.01 -20.34
C ARG A 7 -15.55 8.11 -18.93
N ILE A 8 -14.39 8.76 -18.82
CA ILE A 8 -13.82 9.16 -17.54
C ILE A 8 -14.48 10.46 -17.11
N ILE A 9 -15.20 10.42 -16.00
CA ILE A 9 -15.96 11.57 -15.50
C ILE A 9 -15.06 12.43 -14.60
N PRO A 10 -14.99 13.76 -14.84
CA PRO A 10 -14.26 14.67 -13.97
C PRO A 10 -14.76 14.61 -12.53
N ARG A 11 -13.85 14.70 -11.57
CA ARG A 11 -14.16 14.87 -10.14
C ARG A 11 -13.54 16.18 -9.64
N PRO A 12 -14.14 17.35 -9.94
CA PRO A 12 -13.47 18.64 -9.79
C PRO A 12 -12.92 18.89 -8.39
N LEU A 13 -13.68 18.56 -7.34
CA LEU A 13 -13.23 18.75 -5.95
C LEU A 13 -12.02 17.87 -5.60
N LEU A 14 -12.05 16.61 -6.01
CA LEU A 14 -10.96 15.67 -5.76
C LEU A 14 -9.72 16.00 -6.59
N GLU A 15 -9.92 16.31 -7.87
CA GLU A 15 -8.88 16.78 -8.80
C GLU A 15 -8.22 18.04 -8.26
N THR A 16 -9.02 18.99 -7.74
CA THR A 16 -8.50 20.23 -7.16
C THR A 16 -7.65 19.93 -5.93
N ILE A 17 -8.09 19.04 -5.03
CA ILE A 17 -7.30 18.69 -3.83
C ILE A 17 -5.98 18.00 -4.23
N LEU A 18 -6.04 17.04 -5.15
CA LEU A 18 -4.86 16.33 -5.64
C LEU A 18 -3.90 17.28 -6.37
N ASN A 19 -4.42 18.16 -7.22
CA ASN A 19 -3.62 19.16 -7.94
C ASN A 19 -3.02 20.20 -6.99
N ASN A 20 -3.79 20.72 -6.02
CA ASN A 20 -3.26 21.65 -5.02
C ASN A 20 -2.12 21.00 -4.24
N HIS A 21 -2.29 19.74 -3.82
CA HIS A 21 -1.25 19.01 -3.13
C HIS A 21 -0.01 18.79 -4.01
N ALA A 22 -0.22 18.38 -5.26
CA ALA A 22 0.83 18.10 -6.23
C ALA A 22 1.58 19.37 -6.72
N GLN A 23 0.92 20.52 -6.78
CA GLN A 23 1.53 21.79 -7.23
C GLN A 23 2.55 22.35 -6.25
N HIS A 24 2.47 21.97 -4.97
CA HIS A 24 3.47 22.36 -3.99
C HIS A 24 4.78 21.58 -4.24
N HIS A 25 5.91 22.28 -4.27
CA HIS A 25 7.23 21.64 -4.37
C HIS A 25 7.63 20.93 -3.07
N ARG A 26 7.09 21.38 -1.92
CA ARG A 26 7.23 20.74 -0.61
C ARG A 26 5.93 20.85 0.19
N VAL A 27 5.59 19.80 0.92
CA VAL A 27 4.38 19.68 1.72
C VAL A 27 4.71 19.24 3.16
N PRO A 28 3.92 19.67 4.15
CA PRO A 28 4.12 19.29 5.54
C PRO A 28 3.60 17.89 5.88
N GLN A 29 2.78 17.29 5.00
CA GLN A 29 2.03 16.06 5.25
C GLN A 29 1.86 15.29 3.95
N PRO A 30 1.97 13.95 3.95
CA PRO A 30 1.52 13.13 2.82
C PRO A 30 -0.01 13.18 2.67
N LEU A 31 -0.51 12.84 1.49
CA LEU A 31 -1.94 12.72 1.20
C LEU A 31 -2.30 11.24 1.04
N ILE A 32 -3.33 10.78 1.74
CA ILE A 32 -3.88 9.43 1.58
C ILE A 32 -5.22 9.53 0.86
N LEU A 33 -5.27 8.96 -0.34
CA LEU A 33 -6.47 8.83 -1.14
C LEU A 33 -7.06 7.43 -0.93
N HIS A 34 -8.16 7.36 -0.18
CA HIS A 34 -8.83 6.10 0.13
C HIS A 34 -10.29 6.08 -0.35
N GLY A 35 -10.87 4.89 -0.35
CA GLY A 35 -12.26 4.64 -0.71
C GLY A 35 -12.45 3.18 -1.10
N PRO A 36 -13.69 2.69 -1.20
CA PRO A 36 -13.96 1.33 -1.61
C PRO A 36 -13.38 1.02 -3.01
N ARG A 37 -13.23 -0.27 -3.32
CA ARG A 37 -12.80 -0.71 -4.66
C ARG A 37 -13.85 -0.35 -5.71
N GLY A 38 -13.40 -0.08 -6.93
CA GLY A 38 -14.30 0.26 -8.05
C GLY A 38 -14.78 1.71 -8.12
N VAL A 39 -14.31 2.60 -7.23
CA VAL A 39 -14.68 4.04 -7.25
C VAL A 39 -13.85 4.90 -8.22
N GLY A 40 -12.85 4.32 -8.90
CA GLY A 40 -12.08 4.99 -9.96
C GLY A 40 -10.89 5.85 -9.49
N LYS A 41 -10.33 5.59 -8.31
CA LYS A 41 -9.16 6.33 -7.76
C LYS A 41 -7.94 6.26 -8.69
N THR A 42 -7.54 5.04 -9.06
CA THR A 42 -6.37 4.81 -9.92
C THR A 42 -6.60 5.35 -11.32
N THR A 43 -7.79 5.14 -11.91
CA THR A 43 -8.15 5.69 -13.22
C THR A 43 -8.10 7.21 -13.23
N LEU A 44 -8.55 7.89 -12.17
CA LEU A 44 -8.45 9.34 -12.06
C LEU A 44 -6.99 9.81 -12.12
N ILE A 45 -6.11 9.14 -11.38
CA ILE A 45 -4.68 9.51 -11.36
C ILE A 45 -4.07 9.27 -12.73
N LEU A 46 -4.17 8.04 -13.24
CA LEU A 46 -3.49 7.63 -14.47
C LEU A 46 -3.97 8.39 -15.71
N GLU A 47 -5.27 8.54 -15.88
CA GLU A 47 -5.86 8.99 -17.15
C GLU A 47 -6.19 10.49 -17.16
N ARG A 48 -6.11 11.18 -16.03
CA ARG A 48 -6.45 12.62 -15.94
C ARG A 48 -5.37 13.49 -15.32
N LEU A 49 -4.59 12.97 -14.37
CA LEU A 49 -3.66 13.79 -13.58
C LEU A 49 -2.20 13.53 -13.92
N LEU A 50 -1.86 12.29 -14.27
CA LEU A 50 -0.47 11.87 -14.41
C LEU A 50 0.25 12.55 -15.58
N ASP A 51 -0.44 12.76 -16.70
CA ASP A 51 0.12 13.47 -17.87
C ASP A 51 0.50 14.90 -17.50
N ASP A 52 -0.44 15.66 -16.92
CA ASP A 52 -0.19 17.02 -16.43
C ASP A 52 0.93 17.03 -15.39
N TRP A 53 0.95 16.04 -14.49
CA TRP A 53 1.99 15.93 -13.46
C TRP A 53 3.36 15.52 -13.99
N ASN A 54 3.48 15.17 -15.25
CA ASN A 54 4.75 14.91 -15.94
C ASN A 54 5.12 16.01 -16.95
N THR A 55 4.32 17.07 -17.07
CA THR A 55 4.70 18.26 -17.83
C THR A 55 5.66 19.14 -17.02
N GLY A 56 6.74 19.61 -17.66
CA GLY A 56 7.78 20.41 -17.00
C GLY A 56 7.18 21.66 -16.33
N PRO A 57 7.57 22.01 -15.08
CA PRO A 57 8.74 21.57 -14.30
C PRO A 57 8.52 20.32 -13.41
N HIS A 58 7.42 19.60 -13.59
CA HIS A 58 7.05 18.50 -12.71
C HIS A 58 7.70 17.17 -13.11
N VAL A 59 8.03 16.37 -12.09
CA VAL A 59 8.53 15.00 -12.27
C VAL A 59 7.77 14.08 -11.32
N THR A 60 7.05 13.10 -11.86
CA THR A 60 6.25 12.20 -11.03
C THR A 60 6.82 10.79 -11.07
N GLY A 61 7.12 10.23 -9.90
CA GLY A 61 7.31 8.80 -9.71
C GLY A 61 5.96 8.16 -9.45
N TYR A 62 5.58 7.20 -10.28
CA TYR A 62 4.37 6.39 -10.09
C TYR A 62 4.78 4.95 -9.83
N VAL A 63 4.42 4.42 -8.67
CA VAL A 63 4.68 3.04 -8.26
C VAL A 63 3.35 2.36 -8.03
N ASP A 64 3.12 1.23 -8.67
CA ASP A 64 1.94 0.39 -8.41
C ASP A 64 2.38 -0.97 -7.89
N PHE A 65 2.23 -1.19 -6.59
CA PHE A 65 2.67 -2.44 -5.98
C PHE A 65 1.85 -3.66 -6.41
N ALA A 66 0.66 -3.46 -6.99
CA ALA A 66 -0.13 -4.54 -7.56
C ALA A 66 0.28 -4.88 -9.00
N GLU A 67 1.16 -4.11 -9.63
CA GLU A 67 1.56 -4.31 -11.03
C GLU A 67 2.14 -5.70 -11.28
N ASN A 68 2.88 -6.26 -10.33
CA ASN A 68 3.50 -7.58 -10.51
C ASN A 68 2.50 -8.75 -10.52
N MET A 69 1.24 -8.53 -10.12
CA MET A 69 0.18 -9.53 -10.14
C MET A 69 -0.47 -9.65 -11.53
N ARG A 70 0.25 -10.28 -12.46
CA ARG A 70 -0.09 -10.28 -13.90
C ARG A 70 -1.51 -10.74 -14.22
N ASP A 71 -2.00 -11.75 -13.51
CA ASP A 71 -3.30 -12.37 -13.79
C ASP A 71 -4.51 -11.50 -13.39
N GLN A 72 -4.27 -10.37 -12.70
CA GLN A 72 -5.32 -9.55 -12.10
C GLN A 72 -5.10 -8.05 -12.28
N HIS A 73 -4.10 -7.65 -13.07
CA HIS A 73 -3.74 -6.25 -13.24
C HIS A 73 -4.11 -5.73 -14.63
N PRO A 74 -4.72 -4.53 -14.77
CA PRO A 74 -5.17 -3.99 -16.05
C PRO A 74 -4.11 -3.77 -17.11
N LYS A 75 -2.84 -3.57 -16.69
CA LYS A 75 -1.70 -3.50 -17.62
C LYS A 75 -1.58 -4.75 -18.51
N TYR A 76 -2.12 -5.88 -18.09
CA TYR A 76 -2.08 -7.15 -18.85
C TYR A 76 -3.45 -7.54 -19.44
N GLY A 77 -4.39 -6.59 -19.52
CA GLY A 77 -5.73 -6.83 -20.09
C GLY A 77 -6.74 -7.43 -19.12
N CYS A 78 -6.40 -7.56 -17.83
CA CYS A 78 -7.31 -8.01 -16.78
C CYS A 78 -8.12 -6.84 -16.18
N SER A 79 -9.10 -7.12 -15.34
CA SER A 79 -9.73 -6.09 -14.49
C SER A 79 -9.12 -6.14 -13.09
N PHE A 80 -9.06 -5.00 -12.40
CA PHE A 80 -8.66 -4.98 -10.99
C PHE A 80 -9.54 -5.94 -10.18
N PRO A 81 -9.04 -6.70 -9.18
CA PRO A 81 -9.88 -7.61 -8.41
C PRO A 81 -10.91 -6.85 -7.55
N TRP A 82 -12.06 -7.48 -7.29
CA TRP A 82 -13.01 -6.98 -6.27
C TRP A 82 -12.57 -7.37 -4.85
N ALA A 83 -11.90 -8.51 -4.71
CA ALA A 83 -11.27 -8.94 -3.47
C ALA A 83 -10.07 -8.05 -3.10
N SER A 84 -9.67 -8.06 -1.82
CA SER A 84 -8.41 -7.42 -1.40
C SER A 84 -7.23 -8.01 -2.16
N TRP A 85 -6.25 -7.17 -2.49
CA TRP A 85 -4.99 -7.64 -3.07
C TRP A 85 -4.24 -8.62 -2.16
N SER A 86 -4.44 -8.52 -0.85
CA SER A 86 -3.91 -9.49 0.13
C SER A 86 -4.40 -10.92 -0.12
N ASN A 87 -5.59 -11.07 -0.72
CA ASN A 87 -6.20 -12.35 -1.05
C ASN A 87 -5.76 -12.91 -2.40
N CYS A 88 -5.07 -12.10 -3.20
CA CYS A 88 -4.67 -12.46 -4.54
C CYS A 88 -3.40 -13.30 -4.47
N GLN A 89 -3.40 -14.41 -5.19
CA GLN A 89 -2.27 -15.34 -5.24
C GLN A 89 -1.71 -15.35 -6.67
N PRO A 90 -0.38 -15.47 -6.83
CA PRO A 90 0.63 -15.44 -5.77
C PRO A 90 0.83 -14.04 -5.18
N GLN A 91 1.10 -13.95 -3.88
CA GLN A 91 1.49 -12.69 -3.25
C GLN A 91 2.88 -12.24 -3.74
N PRO A 92 3.10 -10.94 -3.98
CA PRO A 92 4.38 -10.43 -4.46
C PRO A 92 5.46 -10.56 -3.38
N ALA A 93 6.69 -10.82 -3.83
CA ALA A 93 7.86 -10.81 -2.97
C ALA A 93 8.18 -9.40 -2.50
N LEU A 94 8.45 -9.22 -1.20
CA LEU A 94 8.80 -7.93 -0.61
C LEU A 94 10.00 -7.27 -1.31
N LEU A 95 11.02 -8.07 -1.66
CA LEU A 95 12.20 -7.58 -2.37
C LEU A 95 11.83 -6.96 -3.73
N SER A 96 10.87 -7.54 -4.44
CA SER A 96 10.42 -7.02 -5.74
C SER A 96 9.71 -5.67 -5.59
N LEU A 97 8.83 -5.54 -4.59
CA LEU A 97 8.13 -4.27 -4.31
C LEU A 97 9.10 -3.18 -3.84
N ARG A 98 10.05 -3.55 -2.97
CA ARG A 98 11.13 -2.68 -2.53
C ARG A 98 11.94 -2.17 -3.72
N ASN A 99 12.37 -3.06 -4.61
CA ASN A 99 13.12 -2.67 -5.81
C ASN A 99 12.31 -1.74 -6.71
N GLN A 100 11.02 -2.00 -6.92
CA GLN A 100 10.15 -1.13 -7.71
C GLN A 100 10.08 0.31 -7.15
N LEU A 101 9.98 0.44 -5.82
CA LEU A 101 10.01 1.74 -5.14
C LEU A 101 11.38 2.42 -5.27
N GLU A 102 12.45 1.68 -4.99
CA GLU A 102 13.83 2.19 -5.05
C GLU A 102 14.20 2.62 -6.48
N GLU A 103 13.88 1.84 -7.50
CA GLU A 103 14.11 2.15 -8.92
C GLU A 103 13.34 3.41 -9.36
N SER A 104 12.09 3.56 -8.94
CA SER A 104 11.30 4.77 -9.24
C SER A 104 11.94 6.01 -8.61
N LEU A 105 12.34 5.93 -7.34
CA LEU A 105 12.98 7.04 -6.63
C LEU A 105 14.38 7.36 -7.22
N GLU A 106 15.17 6.33 -7.55
CA GLU A 106 16.47 6.48 -8.21
C GLU A 106 16.33 7.17 -9.56
N SER A 107 15.35 6.75 -10.38
CA SER A 107 15.06 7.38 -11.67
C SER A 107 14.74 8.88 -11.53
N MET A 108 13.96 9.25 -10.51
CA MET A 108 13.68 10.65 -10.21
C MET A 108 14.94 11.42 -9.77
N VAL A 109 15.77 10.81 -8.92
CA VAL A 109 17.03 11.43 -8.46
C VAL A 109 17.98 11.62 -9.64
N ILE A 110 18.11 10.64 -10.52
CA ILE A 110 18.92 10.74 -11.74
C ILE A 110 18.42 11.89 -12.61
N ARG A 111 17.10 12.09 -12.75
CA ARG A 111 16.56 13.29 -13.44
C ARG A 111 16.97 14.58 -12.74
N GLY A 112 16.90 14.63 -11.40
CA GLY A 112 17.38 15.77 -10.62
C GLY A 112 18.88 16.05 -10.79
N ILE A 113 19.71 15.01 -10.92
CA ILE A 113 21.14 15.12 -11.21
C ILE A 113 21.37 15.67 -12.64
N LYS A 114 20.64 15.14 -13.64
CA LYS A 114 20.71 15.63 -15.03
C LYS A 114 20.32 17.11 -15.16
N LEU A 115 19.39 17.55 -14.31
CA LEU A 115 18.96 18.95 -14.21
C LEU A 115 19.89 19.81 -13.34
N GLY A 116 21.00 19.26 -12.82
CA GLY A 116 21.95 19.98 -11.98
C GLY A 116 21.43 20.38 -10.60
N LYS A 117 20.29 19.82 -10.15
CA LYS A 117 19.67 20.15 -8.85
C LYS A 117 20.13 19.26 -7.70
N ILE A 118 20.73 18.12 -8.02
CA ILE A 118 21.32 17.19 -7.06
C ILE A 118 22.80 17.07 -7.37
N SER A 119 23.64 17.54 -6.45
CA SER A 119 25.10 17.50 -6.53
C SER A 119 25.69 16.45 -5.59
N SER A 120 26.95 16.07 -5.84
CA SER A 120 27.75 15.20 -4.96
C SER A 120 27.75 15.69 -3.50
N HIS A 121 27.86 17.01 -3.29
CA HIS A 121 27.84 17.61 -1.96
C HIS A 121 26.46 17.46 -1.26
N GLN A 122 25.35 17.60 -1.98
CA GLN A 122 24.01 17.36 -1.41
C GLN A 122 23.83 15.89 -1.02
N ILE A 123 24.34 14.97 -1.83
CA ILE A 123 24.33 13.54 -1.52
C ILE A 123 25.15 13.26 -0.26
N PHE A 124 26.36 13.82 -0.16
CA PHE A 124 27.23 13.69 1.01
C PHE A 124 26.59 14.25 2.30
N THR A 125 26.03 15.45 2.23
CA THR A 125 25.42 16.09 3.41
C THR A 125 24.21 15.31 3.91
N THR A 126 23.38 14.80 3.01
CA THR A 126 22.20 13.99 3.34
C THR A 126 22.61 12.65 3.96
N ILE A 127 23.58 11.94 3.39
CA ILE A 127 24.03 10.66 3.96
C ILE A 127 24.76 10.87 5.31
N ASN A 128 25.55 11.93 5.45
CA ASN A 128 26.30 12.20 6.68
C ASN A 128 25.38 12.51 7.87
N LYS A 129 24.25 13.18 7.61
CA LYS A 129 23.25 13.53 8.63
C LYS A 129 22.70 12.31 9.36
N TRP A 130 22.49 11.19 8.67
CA TRP A 130 21.82 10.01 9.25
C TRP A 130 22.73 8.79 9.42
N HIS A 131 23.73 8.62 8.56
CA HIS A 131 24.47 7.36 8.44
C HIS A 131 25.90 7.40 8.94
N ASN A 132 26.52 8.57 9.14
CA ASN A 132 27.95 8.73 9.43
C ASN A 132 28.82 7.73 8.63
N PRO A 133 29.06 7.99 7.33
CA PRO A 133 29.52 6.98 6.39
C PRO A 133 30.99 6.57 6.57
N THR A 134 31.73 7.17 7.52
CA THR A 134 33.19 7.03 7.70
C THR A 134 33.68 5.57 7.63
N THR A 135 33.21 4.70 8.52
CA THR A 135 33.68 3.30 8.59
C THR A 135 33.26 2.48 7.38
N ALA A 136 32.12 2.81 6.76
CA ALA A 136 31.66 2.14 5.55
C ALA A 136 32.52 2.53 4.33
N ILE A 137 32.83 3.82 4.17
CA ILE A 137 33.71 4.32 3.11
C ILE A 137 35.12 3.74 3.27
N GLU A 138 35.68 3.73 4.48
CA GLU A 138 36.99 3.12 4.75
C GLU A 138 37.02 1.65 4.33
N ARG A 139 35.96 0.89 4.62
CA ARG A 139 35.83 -0.51 4.20
C ARG A 139 35.72 -0.65 2.68
N ILE A 140 34.94 0.20 2.01
CA ILE A 140 34.79 0.20 0.54
C ILE A 140 36.12 0.55 -0.13
N CYS A 141 36.80 1.60 0.32
CA CYS A 141 38.12 2.00 -0.17
C CYS A 141 39.19 0.95 0.14
N GLY A 142 39.18 0.34 1.34
CA GLY A 142 40.08 -0.75 1.71
C GLY A 142 39.89 -2.01 0.86
N LEU A 143 38.65 -2.38 0.54
CA LEU A 143 38.33 -3.47 -0.39
C LEU A 143 38.79 -3.16 -1.82
N ASN A 144 38.68 -1.91 -2.27
CA ASN A 144 39.20 -1.46 -3.57
C ASN A 144 40.74 -1.48 -3.61
N VAL A 145 41.41 -1.13 -2.52
CA VAL A 145 42.87 -1.26 -2.38
C VAL A 145 43.28 -2.73 -2.44
N ILE A 146 42.60 -3.63 -1.74
CA ILE A 146 42.86 -5.08 -1.79
C ILE A 146 42.63 -5.65 -3.20
N ASN A 147 41.57 -5.25 -3.90
CA ASN A 147 41.32 -5.68 -5.28
C ASN A 147 42.36 -5.10 -6.27
N SER A 148 42.83 -3.87 -6.07
CA SER A 148 43.91 -3.28 -6.88
C SER A 148 45.27 -3.90 -6.60
N LEU A 149 45.53 -4.30 -5.35
CA LEU A 149 46.72 -5.05 -4.95
C LEU A 149 46.66 -6.49 -5.47
N ARG A 150 45.49 -7.11 -5.65
CA ARG A 150 45.37 -8.46 -6.22
C ARG A 150 45.65 -8.51 -7.74
N ILE A 151 45.50 -7.38 -8.43
CA ILE A 151 45.91 -7.21 -9.83
C ILE A 151 47.43 -6.91 -9.92
N ASN A 152 48.01 -6.29 -8.89
CA ASN A 152 49.41 -5.87 -8.88
C ASN A 152 50.35 -6.69 -7.95
N SER A 153 49.88 -7.73 -7.26
CA SER A 153 50.70 -8.55 -6.35
C SER A 153 51.47 -9.65 -7.09
N LYS A 154 52.36 -9.21 -7.98
CA LYS A 154 53.71 -9.80 -8.09
C LYS A 154 54.69 -8.64 -7.96
N ARG A 155 54.83 -8.08 -6.76
CA ARG A 155 56.11 -7.59 -6.19
C ARG A 155 55.93 -6.92 -4.84
N ASP A 156 56.83 -7.33 -3.95
CA ASP A 156 57.45 -6.58 -2.86
C ASP A 156 56.69 -6.41 -1.54
N VAL A 157 56.99 -7.39 -0.68
CA VAL A 157 56.88 -7.37 0.78
C VAL A 157 58.01 -6.52 1.35
N VAL A 158 57.67 -5.40 2.01
CA VAL A 158 58.55 -4.75 3.00
C VAL A 158 57.74 -4.35 4.23
N LYS A 159 58.16 -4.90 5.38
CA LYS A 159 57.64 -4.64 6.73
C LYS A 159 57.88 -3.20 7.16
N ARG A 160 56.98 -2.61 7.96
CA ARG A 160 57.31 -1.52 8.88
C ARG A 160 56.52 -1.59 10.18
N ASP A 161 57.26 -1.35 11.25
CA ASP A 161 56.93 -1.47 12.66
C ASP A 161 55.99 -0.38 13.21
N ASP A 162 55.34 -0.77 14.31
CA ASP A 162 54.54 0.01 15.22
C ASP A 162 55.29 1.16 15.92
N SER A 163 54.54 2.23 16.18
CA SER A 163 54.43 2.95 17.46
C SER A 163 54.48 4.48 17.35
N LYS A 164 53.37 5.14 17.72
CA LYS A 164 53.31 6.06 18.88
C LYS A 164 51.96 6.80 18.97
N ARG A 165 51.31 6.59 20.13
CA ARG A 165 50.20 7.38 20.70
C ARG A 165 50.48 8.88 20.68
N ARG A 166 49.42 9.69 20.50
CA ARG A 166 49.17 10.89 21.31
C ARG A 166 47.67 11.19 21.37
N LYS A 167 47.12 11.14 22.59
CA LYS A 167 45.78 11.65 22.94
C LYS A 167 45.93 13.16 23.21
N SER A 168 45.16 14.00 22.53
CA SER A 168 44.96 15.39 22.95
C SER A 168 43.51 15.82 22.79
N LYS A 169 42.98 16.40 23.86
CA LYS A 169 41.67 17.03 24.01
C LYS A 169 41.38 17.99 22.86
N VAL A 170 40.36 17.72 22.07
CA VAL A 170 39.77 18.68 21.15
C VAL A 170 38.31 18.25 20.91
N SER A 171 37.30 19.03 21.31
CA SER A 171 35.89 18.67 21.09
C SER A 171 35.17 19.50 20.02
N ALA A 172 35.71 20.67 19.64
CA ALA A 172 35.16 21.50 18.56
C ALA A 172 36.05 21.51 17.30
N VAL A 173 37.38 21.66 17.45
CA VAL A 173 38.33 21.59 16.31
C VAL A 173 38.50 20.16 15.79
N ALA A 174 38.27 19.12 16.62
CA ALA A 174 38.30 17.72 16.18
C ALA A 174 37.10 17.36 15.32
N ALA A 175 35.93 17.93 15.61
CA ALA A 175 34.72 17.72 14.82
C ALA A 175 34.85 18.39 13.45
N ALA A 176 35.42 19.61 13.40
CA ALA A 176 35.73 20.29 12.14
C ALA A 176 36.83 19.56 11.35
N SER A 177 37.89 19.07 12.01
CA SER A 177 38.94 18.28 11.35
C SER A 177 38.44 16.89 10.92
N SER A 178 37.50 16.28 11.66
CA SER A 178 36.91 15.00 11.29
C SER A 178 35.96 15.15 10.11
N LEU A 179 35.13 16.20 10.07
CA LEU A 179 34.27 16.53 8.93
C LEU A 179 35.11 16.84 7.68
N SER A 180 36.19 17.62 7.82
CA SER A 180 37.14 17.86 6.73
C SER A 180 37.81 16.56 6.26
N SER A 181 38.22 15.69 7.19
CA SER A 181 38.79 14.39 6.83
C SER A 181 37.78 13.46 6.14
N LEU A 182 36.51 13.50 6.55
CA LEU A 182 35.45 12.67 5.99
C LEU A 182 35.04 13.14 4.60
N LEU A 183 34.91 14.46 4.40
CA LEU A 183 34.66 15.04 3.09
C LEU A 183 35.83 14.71 2.13
N ASN A 184 37.07 14.83 2.59
CA ASN A 184 38.24 14.43 1.81
C ASN A 184 38.24 12.92 1.46
N LEU A 185 37.77 12.06 2.37
CA LEU A 185 37.61 10.62 2.11
C LEU A 185 36.49 10.36 1.09
N TRP A 186 35.37 11.07 1.21
CA TRP A 186 34.26 11.04 0.26
C TRP A 186 34.71 11.45 -1.13
N ASP A 187 35.32 12.62 -1.28
CA ASP A 187 35.77 13.14 -2.57
C ASP A 187 36.76 12.19 -3.26
N ARG A 188 37.67 11.58 -2.49
CA ARG A 188 38.59 10.55 -3.01
C ARG A 188 37.85 9.31 -3.49
N ALA A 189 36.85 8.84 -2.74
CA ALA A 189 36.07 7.66 -3.10
C ALA A 189 35.20 7.91 -4.34
N VAL A 190 34.54 9.07 -4.41
CA VAL A 190 33.76 9.53 -5.57
C VAL A 190 34.65 9.67 -6.79
N PHE A 191 35.84 10.28 -6.65
CA PHE A 191 36.79 10.39 -7.75
C PHE A 191 37.25 9.02 -8.28
N GLN A 192 37.52 8.05 -7.41
CA GLN A 192 37.88 6.70 -7.85
C GLN A 192 36.74 6.00 -8.59
N LEU A 193 35.49 6.20 -8.17
CA LEU A 193 34.31 5.62 -8.81
C LEU A 193 33.99 6.31 -10.14
N SER A 194 34.08 7.63 -10.22
CA SER A 194 33.83 8.38 -11.45
C SER A 194 34.84 8.01 -12.56
N VAL A 195 36.10 7.75 -12.20
CA VAL A 195 37.10 7.22 -13.15
C VAL A 195 36.73 5.83 -13.67
N ARG A 196 36.07 4.98 -12.87
CA ARG A 196 35.60 3.66 -13.34
C ARG A 196 34.38 3.77 -14.26
N LEU A 197 33.49 4.72 -14.01
CA LEU A 197 32.35 4.99 -14.89
C LEU A 197 32.81 5.46 -16.29
N ASN A 198 33.90 6.25 -16.37
CA ASN A 198 34.53 6.65 -17.64
C ASN A 198 34.94 5.46 -18.53
N ALA A 199 35.18 4.27 -17.96
CA ALA A 199 35.57 3.09 -18.73
C ALA A 199 34.39 2.26 -19.27
N LYS A 200 33.15 2.53 -18.82
CA LYS A 200 31.97 1.74 -19.17
C LYS A 200 30.98 2.44 -20.10
N GLU A 201 30.90 3.77 -20.11
CA GLU A 201 29.87 4.49 -20.88
C GLU A 201 30.43 5.78 -21.50
N SER A 202 30.47 5.84 -22.85
CA SER A 202 30.58 7.12 -23.58
C SER A 202 29.17 7.64 -23.85
N PHE A 203 28.72 8.64 -23.10
CA PHE A 203 27.44 9.28 -23.36
C PHE A 203 27.60 10.28 -24.51
N GLY A 204 26.83 10.08 -25.58
CA GLY A 204 26.80 10.96 -26.75
C GLY A 204 25.67 12.00 -26.65
N GLY A 205 25.99 13.25 -26.96
CA GLY A 205 25.06 14.38 -27.10
C GLY A 205 25.69 15.71 -26.63
N ASP A 206 25.35 16.82 -27.28
CA ASP A 206 25.87 18.20 -27.09
C ASP A 206 25.69 18.76 -25.65
N VAL A 207 26.43 18.21 -24.70
CA VAL A 207 26.55 18.73 -23.32
C VAL A 207 27.95 19.32 -23.16
N SER A 208 28.06 20.45 -22.47
CA SER A 208 29.37 21.05 -22.21
C SER A 208 30.23 20.09 -21.38
N LEU A 209 31.53 19.99 -21.69
CA LEU A 209 32.47 19.09 -20.97
C LEU A 209 32.46 19.26 -19.44
N VAL A 210 32.06 20.46 -18.97
CA VAL A 210 31.97 20.83 -17.55
C VAL A 210 30.70 20.26 -16.91
N GLU A 211 29.54 20.38 -17.56
CA GLU A 211 28.27 19.81 -17.07
C GLU A 211 28.34 18.27 -17.01
N ASP A 212 28.99 17.65 -18.00
CA ASP A 212 29.26 16.20 -18.00
C ASP A 212 30.12 15.77 -16.82
N SER A 213 31.04 16.61 -16.36
CA SER A 213 31.90 16.30 -15.21
C SER A 213 31.13 16.32 -13.89
N TYR A 214 30.27 17.32 -13.69
CA TYR A 214 29.41 17.42 -12.51
C TYR A 214 28.35 16.32 -12.46
N TYR A 215 27.76 16.00 -13.61
CA TYR A 215 26.84 14.87 -13.74
C TYR A 215 27.51 13.55 -13.33
N ARG A 216 28.70 13.26 -13.86
CA ARG A 216 29.46 12.05 -13.53
C ARG A 216 29.84 11.97 -12.06
N GLU A 217 30.25 13.09 -11.48
CA GLU A 217 30.57 13.17 -10.05
C GLU A 217 29.36 12.85 -9.18
N ALA A 218 28.20 13.47 -9.47
CA ALA A 218 26.96 13.23 -8.72
C ALA A 218 26.44 11.80 -8.90
N MET A 219 26.56 11.20 -10.08
CA MET A 219 26.23 9.79 -10.31
C MET A 219 27.12 8.85 -9.50
N ALA A 220 28.44 9.07 -9.50
CA ALA A 220 29.38 8.30 -8.69
C ALA A 220 29.11 8.45 -7.18
N ALA A 221 28.73 9.65 -6.74
CA ALA A 221 28.32 9.92 -5.37
C ALA A 221 27.04 9.17 -4.98
N LEU A 222 26.05 9.07 -5.87
CA LEU A 222 24.82 8.31 -5.64
C LEU A 222 25.11 6.80 -5.52
N GLU A 223 25.94 6.25 -6.41
CA GLU A 223 26.38 4.85 -6.32
C GLU A 223 27.13 4.57 -5.01
N LEU A 224 28.05 5.46 -4.62
CA LEU A 224 28.77 5.35 -3.35
C LEU A 224 27.82 5.37 -2.15
N ALA A 225 26.82 6.26 -2.15
CA ALA A 225 25.82 6.33 -1.10
C ALA A 225 25.02 5.02 -0.96
N LYS A 226 24.61 4.43 -2.09
CA LYS A 226 23.91 3.14 -2.13
C LYS A 226 24.77 2.02 -1.54
N GLU A 227 26.05 1.97 -1.91
CA GLU A 227 27.00 0.97 -1.38
C GLU A 227 27.28 1.16 0.11
N VAL A 228 27.38 2.39 0.60
CA VAL A 228 27.51 2.68 2.03
C VAL A 228 26.32 2.10 2.80
N ILE A 229 25.09 2.33 2.34
CA ILE A 229 23.89 1.80 3.00
C ILE A 229 23.87 0.27 2.94
N LYS A 230 24.24 -0.36 1.83
CA LYS A 230 24.36 -1.83 1.74
C LYS A 230 25.34 -2.39 2.76
N VAL A 231 26.51 -1.78 2.92
CA VAL A 231 27.51 -2.19 3.94
C VAL A 231 26.92 -2.09 5.34
N GLN A 232 26.22 -1.00 5.64
CA GLN A 232 25.59 -0.79 6.95
C GLN A 232 24.42 -1.74 7.21
N GLN A 233 23.61 -2.06 6.20
CA GLN A 233 22.57 -3.08 6.29
C GLN A 233 23.20 -4.46 6.55
N GLY A 234 24.33 -4.76 5.91
CA GLY A 234 25.10 -6.00 6.14
C GLY A 234 25.57 -6.17 7.59
N TRP A 235 25.85 -5.09 8.33
CA TRP A 235 26.19 -5.17 9.76
C TRP A 235 25.02 -5.65 10.63
N ARG A 236 23.79 -5.55 10.13
CA ARG A 236 22.55 -5.89 10.85
C ARG A 236 21.94 -7.23 10.40
N ALA A 237 22.52 -7.89 9.39
CA ALA A 237 21.96 -9.10 8.79
C ALA A 237 21.63 -10.21 9.81
N ASN A 238 22.54 -10.49 10.76
CA ASN A 238 22.29 -11.51 11.79
C ASN A 238 21.12 -11.15 12.73
N ALA A 239 20.97 -9.87 13.04
CA ALA A 239 19.89 -9.39 13.90
C ALA A 239 18.53 -9.43 13.17
N ILE A 240 18.51 -9.11 11.88
CA ILE A 240 17.33 -9.23 11.02
C ILE A 240 16.90 -10.70 10.91
N LYS A 241 17.86 -11.59 10.65
CA LYS A 241 17.59 -13.03 10.58
C LYS A 241 16.95 -13.56 11.87
N HIS A 242 17.56 -13.25 13.03
CA HIS A 242 17.01 -13.64 14.33
C HIS A 242 15.61 -13.02 14.58
N LEU A 243 15.39 -11.77 14.16
CA LEU A 243 14.09 -11.10 14.28
C LEU A 243 13.00 -11.82 13.47
N ASN A 244 13.31 -12.17 12.22
CA ASN A 244 12.39 -12.88 11.33
C ASN A 244 12.09 -14.29 11.84
N GLU A 245 13.09 -15.02 12.35
CA GLU A 245 12.94 -16.36 12.95
C GLU A 245 12.06 -16.33 14.22
N THR A 246 12.23 -15.31 15.06
CA THR A 246 11.49 -15.19 16.34
C THR A 246 10.12 -14.53 16.20
N GLY A 247 9.81 -13.92 15.05
CA GLY A 247 8.59 -13.13 14.84
C GLY A 247 8.53 -11.88 15.73
N GLY A 248 9.68 -11.36 16.15
CA GLY A 248 9.79 -10.19 17.04
C GLY A 248 9.55 -8.85 16.34
N PHE A 249 9.57 -7.77 17.12
CA PHE A 249 9.47 -6.39 16.61
C PHE A 249 10.72 -5.58 16.97
N SER A 250 11.26 -4.83 16.00
CA SER A 250 12.39 -3.94 16.24
C SER A 250 12.35 -2.70 15.33
N ARG A 251 11.98 -1.57 15.93
CA ARG A 251 11.91 -0.29 15.23
C ARG A 251 13.25 0.13 14.57
N PRO A 252 14.43 0.02 15.23
CA PRO A 252 15.70 0.37 14.58
C PRO A 252 16.02 -0.50 13.36
N LEU A 253 15.66 -1.78 13.38
CA LEU A 253 15.87 -2.69 12.24
C LEU A 253 14.91 -2.38 11.10
N GLY A 254 13.63 -2.09 11.40
CA GLY A 254 12.66 -1.61 10.41
C GLY A 254 13.09 -0.29 9.76
N HIS A 255 13.56 0.66 10.57
CA HIS A 255 14.11 1.92 10.05
C HIS A 255 15.30 1.62 9.11
N SER A 256 16.24 0.76 9.51
CA SER A 256 17.40 0.48 8.68
C SER A 256 17.05 -0.17 7.33
N ALA A 257 16.00 -0.99 7.29
CA ALA A 257 15.51 -1.59 6.05
C ALA A 257 14.99 -0.56 5.03
N THR A 258 14.57 0.62 5.50
CA THR A 258 13.98 1.71 4.69
C THR A 258 14.94 2.88 4.47
N ASP A 259 16.22 2.74 4.83
CA ASP A 259 17.24 3.79 4.75
C ASP A 259 17.41 4.37 3.35
N TRP A 260 17.54 3.50 2.35
CA TRP A 260 17.76 3.93 0.98
C TRP A 260 16.58 4.72 0.38
N PRO A 261 15.34 4.21 0.36
CA PRO A 261 14.21 4.98 -0.18
C PRO A 261 13.96 6.28 0.61
N CYS A 262 14.18 6.31 1.92
CA CYS A 262 14.04 7.53 2.71
C CYS A 262 15.13 8.57 2.41
N LEU A 263 16.36 8.14 2.17
CA LEU A 263 17.45 9.04 1.75
C LEU A 263 17.13 9.66 0.38
N LEU A 264 16.62 8.87 -0.57
CA LEU A 264 16.22 9.38 -1.89
C LEU A 264 15.06 10.38 -1.79
N LEU A 265 14.08 10.13 -0.92
CA LEU A 265 13.00 11.07 -0.64
C LEU A 265 13.52 12.40 -0.09
N GLU A 266 14.46 12.38 0.85
CA GLU A 266 15.07 13.58 1.40
C GLU A 266 15.88 14.35 0.34
N LEU A 267 16.66 13.65 -0.50
CA LEU A 267 17.38 14.26 -1.62
C LEU A 267 16.43 14.96 -2.59
N LEU A 268 15.39 14.26 -3.05
CA LEU A 268 14.39 14.83 -3.96
C LEU A 268 13.68 16.04 -3.33
N SER A 269 13.32 15.93 -2.05
CA SER A 269 12.65 17.01 -1.31
C SER A 269 13.56 18.23 -1.19
N SER A 270 14.85 18.02 -0.86
CA SER A 270 15.84 19.09 -0.73
C SER A 270 16.15 19.77 -2.07
N ALA A 271 16.10 19.02 -3.17
CA ALA A 271 16.32 19.52 -4.52
C ALA A 271 15.09 20.22 -5.14
N ALA A 272 13.91 20.05 -4.54
CA ALA A 272 12.67 20.60 -5.08
C ALA A 272 12.69 22.14 -5.11
N GLU A 273 12.45 22.72 -6.28
CA GLU A 273 12.48 24.16 -6.54
C GLU A 273 11.32 24.59 -7.44
N VAL A 274 10.68 25.70 -7.08
CA VAL A 274 9.52 26.25 -7.80
C VAL A 274 9.91 26.63 -9.23
N GLY A 275 9.13 26.16 -10.21
CA GLY A 275 9.32 26.52 -11.61
C GLY A 275 10.46 25.76 -12.32
N TYR A 276 11.17 24.87 -11.63
CA TYR A 276 12.32 24.17 -12.23
C TYR A 276 12.32 22.66 -12.01
N PHE A 277 12.25 22.19 -10.76
CA PHE A 277 12.24 20.75 -10.44
C PHE A 277 11.25 20.49 -9.32
N GLN A 278 10.09 19.93 -9.67
CA GLN A 278 9.00 19.67 -8.72
C GLN A 278 8.68 18.17 -8.69
N PRO A 279 9.47 17.39 -7.93
CA PRO A 279 9.27 15.96 -7.80
C PRO A 279 7.99 15.66 -7.01
N LYS A 280 7.29 14.58 -7.37
CA LYS A 280 6.13 14.04 -6.66
C LYS A 280 6.16 12.53 -6.68
N LEU A 281 5.66 11.88 -5.64
CA LEU A 281 5.59 10.43 -5.56
C LEU A 281 4.14 9.98 -5.37
N VAL A 282 3.67 9.11 -6.26
CA VAL A 282 2.38 8.45 -6.15
C VAL A 282 2.63 6.97 -5.94
N ILE A 283 2.14 6.42 -4.83
CA ILE A 283 2.19 4.99 -4.53
C ILE A 283 0.78 4.43 -4.55
N ASN A 284 0.49 3.61 -5.55
CA ASN A 284 -0.77 2.89 -5.68
C ASN A 284 -0.71 1.53 -4.99
N ASN A 285 -1.83 1.16 -4.35
CA ASN A 285 -2.00 -0.10 -3.62
C ASN A 285 -0.95 -0.31 -2.51
N ILE A 286 -0.74 0.73 -1.67
CA ILE A 286 0.25 0.68 -0.56
C ILE A 286 0.02 -0.50 0.41
N ASP A 287 -1.22 -0.96 0.55
CA ASP A 287 -1.61 -2.13 1.34
C ASP A 287 -1.00 -3.46 0.84
N VAL A 288 -0.63 -3.55 -0.43
CA VAL A 288 0.07 -4.72 -0.99
C VAL A 288 1.45 -4.88 -0.36
N LEU A 289 2.14 -3.77 -0.10
CA LEU A 289 3.47 -3.79 0.53
C LEU A 289 3.42 -4.41 1.93
N LYS A 290 2.35 -4.13 2.69
CA LYS A 290 2.17 -4.68 4.04
C LYS A 290 2.03 -6.21 4.03
N ASN A 291 1.35 -6.74 3.01
CA ASN A 291 0.97 -8.15 2.90
C ASN A 291 1.92 -8.95 2.00
N ALA A 292 3.07 -8.39 1.63
CA ALA A 292 4.04 -9.04 0.77
C ALA A 292 4.72 -10.24 1.45
N VAL A 293 5.17 -11.19 0.65
CA VAL A 293 5.87 -12.38 1.15
C VAL A 293 7.35 -12.08 1.32
N LEU A 294 7.88 -12.43 2.49
CA LEU A 294 9.31 -12.42 2.74
C LEU A 294 9.93 -13.68 2.11
N THR A 295 10.71 -13.49 1.04
CA THR A 295 11.38 -14.59 0.32
C THR A 295 12.82 -14.83 0.76
N ASP A 296 13.43 -13.86 1.45
CA ASP A 296 14.79 -13.92 1.96
C ASP A 296 14.93 -13.17 3.30
N ASP A 297 16.03 -13.41 4.01
CA ASP A 297 16.35 -12.70 5.26
C ASP A 297 17.15 -11.41 5.02
N THR A 298 17.06 -10.82 3.83
CA THR A 298 17.80 -9.59 3.51
C THR A 298 17.19 -8.36 4.18
N THR A 299 15.94 -8.45 4.61
CA THR A 299 15.16 -7.36 5.18
C THR A 299 14.22 -7.87 6.28
N VAL A 300 13.60 -6.93 7.00
CA VAL A 300 12.55 -7.23 7.98
C VAL A 300 11.26 -7.68 7.27
N ASN A 301 10.32 -8.25 8.03
CA ASN A 301 9.01 -8.62 7.51
C ASN A 301 8.26 -7.45 6.83
N ALA A 302 7.32 -7.79 5.95
CA ALA A 302 6.64 -6.84 5.08
C ALA A 302 5.85 -5.77 5.85
N SER A 303 5.16 -6.14 6.91
CA SER A 303 4.42 -5.19 7.75
C SER A 303 5.33 -4.17 8.44
N MET A 304 6.46 -4.61 9.00
CA MET A 304 7.42 -3.71 9.65
C MET A 304 8.14 -2.81 8.65
N TYR A 305 8.48 -3.32 7.46
CA TYR A 305 9.03 -2.50 6.37
C TYR A 305 8.04 -1.41 5.97
N HIS A 306 6.80 -1.81 5.71
CA HIS A 306 5.70 -0.95 5.34
C HIS A 306 5.46 0.17 6.38
N ASP A 307 5.26 -0.21 7.65
CA ASP A 307 4.94 0.74 8.73
C ASP A 307 6.14 1.67 9.00
N SER A 308 7.37 1.15 8.91
CA SER A 308 8.59 1.95 9.02
C SER A 308 8.73 2.96 7.88
N PHE A 309 8.44 2.57 6.64
CA PHE A 309 8.54 3.45 5.48
C PHE A 309 7.55 4.62 5.60
N ILE A 310 6.31 4.33 5.98
CA ILE A 310 5.29 5.36 6.21
C ILE A 310 5.67 6.26 7.38
N TRP A 311 6.12 5.67 8.50
CA TRP A 311 6.57 6.43 9.67
C TRP A 311 7.65 7.45 9.29
N ARG A 312 8.67 7.01 8.54
CA ARG A 312 9.79 7.86 8.15
C ARG A 312 9.39 8.91 7.12
N THR A 313 8.49 8.58 6.21
CA THR A 313 7.94 9.53 5.24
C THR A 313 7.20 10.65 5.97
N ILE A 314 6.31 10.31 6.90
CA ILE A 314 5.62 11.27 7.76
C ILE A 314 6.62 12.13 8.53
N ALA A 315 7.60 11.50 9.18
CA ALA A 315 8.61 12.22 9.97
C ALA A 315 9.40 13.22 9.12
N LEU A 316 9.73 12.87 7.87
CA LEU A 316 10.37 13.79 6.93
C LEU A 316 9.45 14.95 6.58
N CYS A 317 8.17 14.70 6.29
CA CYS A 317 7.22 15.75 5.94
C CYS A 317 6.98 16.73 7.10
N VAL A 318 6.83 16.23 8.32
CA VAL A 318 6.58 17.06 9.51
C VAL A 318 7.80 17.90 9.89
N ASN A 319 9.00 17.30 9.87
CA ASN A 319 10.21 17.99 10.34
C ASN A 319 10.84 18.91 9.27
N GLU A 320 10.80 18.52 8.00
CA GLU A 320 11.62 19.15 6.96
C GLU A 320 10.82 19.62 5.73
N ARG A 321 9.54 19.25 5.65
CA ARG A 321 8.67 19.36 4.48
C ARG A 321 9.21 18.55 3.30
N CYS A 322 8.53 17.46 3.00
CA CYS A 322 8.90 16.51 1.94
C CYS A 322 8.28 16.92 0.60
N LEU A 323 8.73 16.35 -0.52
CA LEU A 323 8.01 16.39 -1.79
C LEU A 323 6.58 15.81 -1.64
N PRO A 324 5.59 16.19 -2.46
CA PRO A 324 4.24 15.62 -2.38
C PRO A 324 4.23 14.10 -2.52
N VAL A 325 3.79 13.39 -1.47
CA VAL A 325 3.61 11.94 -1.45
C VAL A 325 2.12 11.61 -1.37
N ILE A 326 1.60 10.94 -2.39
CA ILE A 326 0.20 10.51 -2.50
C ILE A 326 0.14 8.99 -2.36
N LEU A 327 -0.45 8.50 -1.27
CA LEU A 327 -0.69 7.08 -1.02
C LEU A 327 -2.12 6.74 -1.43
N VAL A 328 -2.30 5.75 -2.31
CA VAL A 328 -3.62 5.29 -2.75
C VAL A 328 -3.88 3.90 -2.21
N THR A 329 -5.02 3.72 -1.57
CA THR A 329 -5.41 2.43 -0.98
C THR A 329 -6.91 2.20 -1.08
N SER A 330 -7.30 0.93 -1.19
CA SER A 330 -8.71 0.52 -1.11
C SER A 330 -9.03 -0.28 0.14
N ASP A 331 -8.01 -0.57 0.94
CA ASP A 331 -8.10 -1.40 2.11
C ASP A 331 -8.06 -0.44 3.30
N SER A 332 -9.07 -0.51 4.17
CA SER A 332 -9.44 0.51 5.17
C SER A 332 -8.40 0.78 6.28
N TYR A 333 -7.15 0.38 6.07
CA TYR A 333 -6.09 0.23 7.06
C TYR A 333 -5.53 1.56 7.62
N TYR A 334 -5.61 2.67 6.89
CA TYR A 334 -4.76 3.85 7.19
C TYR A 334 -5.41 5.01 7.94
N SER A 335 -6.70 4.99 8.30
CA SER A 335 -7.35 6.28 8.57
C SER A 335 -7.62 6.60 10.06
N SER A 336 -7.74 5.60 10.96
CA SER A 336 -7.85 5.82 12.42
C SER A 336 -6.74 5.11 13.21
N GLN A 337 -6.41 3.87 12.83
CA GLN A 337 -5.32 3.13 13.46
C GLN A 337 -3.99 3.84 13.22
N ALA A 338 -3.78 4.44 12.05
CA ALA A 338 -2.64 5.31 11.81
C ALA A 338 -2.61 6.51 12.79
N PHE A 339 -3.72 7.21 13.02
CA PHE A 339 -3.73 8.30 14.01
C PHE A 339 -3.33 7.79 15.42
N ILE A 340 -3.84 6.62 15.82
CA ILE A 340 -3.52 5.97 17.10
C ILE A 340 -2.06 5.50 17.15
N ASP A 341 -1.57 4.90 16.07
CA ASP A 341 -0.23 4.32 15.93
C ASP A 341 0.84 5.41 15.80
N TYR A 342 0.50 6.53 15.14
CA TYR A 342 1.44 7.59 14.79
C TYR A 342 1.32 8.85 15.67
N GLY A 343 0.25 9.02 16.45
CA GLY A 343 0.18 9.94 17.59
C GLY A 343 -0.05 11.44 17.31
N PHE A 344 -0.38 11.83 16.08
CA PHE A 344 -0.70 13.23 15.73
C PHE A 344 -1.97 13.32 14.84
N PRO A 345 -2.87 14.27 15.08
CA PRO A 345 -4.13 14.41 14.32
C PRO A 345 -3.92 14.86 12.87
N ASP A 346 -2.84 15.61 12.64
CA ASP A 346 -2.54 16.25 11.36
C ASP A 346 -1.35 15.56 10.66
N ILE A 347 -1.29 14.22 10.70
CA ILE A 347 -0.18 13.46 10.13
C ILE A 347 -0.24 13.40 8.61
N PHE A 348 -1.45 13.27 8.07
CA PHE A 348 -1.69 13.17 6.64
C PHE A 348 -3.04 13.79 6.29
N ILE A 349 -3.14 14.27 5.06
CA ILE A 349 -4.41 14.70 4.48
C ILE A 349 -5.16 13.45 4.01
N SER A 350 -6.19 13.05 4.75
CA SER A 350 -7.06 11.92 4.37
C SER A 350 -8.17 12.43 3.44
N ARG A 351 -8.27 11.88 2.23
CA ARG A 351 -9.39 12.15 1.33
C ARG A 351 -10.06 10.84 0.94
N GLU A 352 -11.34 10.76 1.28
CA GLU A 352 -12.15 9.60 1.02
C GLU A 352 -13.06 9.83 -0.19
N THR A 353 -13.20 8.81 -1.03
CA THR A 353 -13.96 8.89 -2.28
C THR A 353 -14.96 7.76 -2.35
N PHE A 354 -16.24 8.09 -2.51
CA PHE A 354 -17.32 7.12 -2.56
C PHE A 354 -18.06 7.23 -3.89
N GLY A 355 -17.77 6.32 -4.82
CA GLY A 355 -18.52 6.14 -6.06
C GLY A 355 -18.87 7.44 -6.78
N TRP A 356 -19.95 7.44 -7.54
CA TRP A 356 -20.64 8.65 -7.95
C TRP A 356 -21.89 8.82 -7.09
N THR A 357 -22.41 10.03 -6.95
CA THR A 357 -23.80 10.16 -6.50
C THR A 357 -24.75 9.67 -7.60
N PRO A 358 -25.97 9.23 -7.28
CA PRO A 358 -26.94 8.87 -8.31
C PRO A 358 -27.22 10.03 -9.29
N ALA A 359 -27.20 11.27 -8.82
CA ALA A 359 -27.43 12.44 -9.69
C ALA A 359 -26.27 12.66 -10.68
N GLU A 360 -25.02 12.63 -10.19
CA GLU A 360 -23.82 12.75 -11.03
C GLU A 360 -23.77 11.64 -12.08
N ALA A 361 -23.98 10.39 -11.66
CA ALA A 361 -23.98 9.26 -12.56
C ALA A 361 -25.11 9.36 -13.59
N ASN A 362 -26.33 9.72 -13.20
CA ASN A 362 -27.46 9.88 -14.11
C ASN A 362 -27.13 10.84 -15.28
N MET A 363 -26.62 12.04 -14.95
CA MET A 363 -26.27 13.08 -15.93
C MET A 363 -25.33 12.58 -17.02
N HIS A 364 -24.46 11.63 -16.69
CA HIS A 364 -23.44 11.12 -17.59
C HIS A 364 -23.75 9.74 -18.19
N MET A 365 -24.67 8.98 -17.60
CA MET A 365 -24.96 7.59 -17.97
C MET A 365 -26.21 7.47 -18.85
N VAL A 366 -27.28 8.21 -18.56
CA VAL A 366 -28.60 7.97 -19.19
C VAL A 366 -28.67 8.44 -20.65
N ASN A 367 -27.95 9.50 -21.00
CA ASN A 367 -27.98 9.98 -22.38
C ASN A 367 -27.14 9.12 -23.34
N ASP A 368 -26.11 8.44 -22.80
CA ASP A 368 -25.04 7.85 -23.59
C ASP A 368 -24.95 6.31 -23.52
N TYR A 369 -25.45 5.69 -22.44
CA TYR A 369 -25.16 4.27 -22.13
C TYR A 369 -26.41 3.45 -21.73
N PHE A 370 -27.32 4.03 -20.94
CA PHE A 370 -28.49 3.34 -20.38
C PHE A 370 -29.78 4.14 -20.56
N THR A 371 -30.94 3.51 -20.63
CA THR A 371 -32.22 4.25 -20.54
C THR A 371 -32.53 4.67 -19.10
N GLN A 372 -33.46 5.61 -18.88
CA GLN A 372 -33.84 6.03 -17.53
C GLN A 372 -34.38 4.86 -16.68
N ALA A 373 -35.11 3.92 -17.29
CA ALA A 373 -35.62 2.73 -16.61
C ALA A 373 -34.49 1.77 -16.22
N GLU A 374 -33.56 1.50 -17.14
CA GLU A 374 -32.35 0.69 -16.87
C GLU A 374 -31.50 1.31 -15.76
N TRP A 375 -31.32 2.63 -15.78
CA TRP A 375 -30.57 3.37 -14.77
C TRP A 375 -31.21 3.27 -13.38
N ASN A 376 -32.53 3.46 -13.28
CA ASN A 376 -33.24 3.35 -12.01
C ASN A 376 -33.05 1.95 -11.40
N LEU A 377 -33.15 0.90 -12.23
CA LEU A 377 -32.88 -0.47 -11.80
C LEU A 377 -31.44 -0.64 -11.30
N ILE A 378 -30.43 -0.15 -12.04
CA ILE A 378 -29.02 -0.26 -11.63
C ILE A 378 -28.77 0.43 -10.29
N VAL A 379 -29.28 1.65 -10.09
CA VAL A 379 -29.10 2.39 -8.84
C VAL A 379 -29.74 1.66 -7.67
N GLU A 380 -30.92 1.10 -7.88
CA GLU A 380 -31.62 0.33 -6.86
C GLU A 380 -30.90 -0.99 -6.53
N THR A 381 -30.27 -1.63 -7.51
CA THR A 381 -29.68 -2.96 -7.37
C THR A 381 -28.21 -2.91 -6.96
N LEU A 382 -27.38 -2.23 -7.74
CA LEU A 382 -25.92 -2.22 -7.65
C LEU A 382 -25.37 -0.93 -7.05
N GLY A 383 -26.16 0.15 -7.11
CA GLY A 383 -25.75 1.49 -6.75
C GLY A 383 -24.86 2.18 -7.80
N PRO A 384 -24.55 3.47 -7.62
CA PRO A 384 -23.83 4.31 -8.60
C PRO A 384 -22.30 4.08 -8.58
N SER A 385 -21.86 2.82 -8.56
CA SER A 385 -20.44 2.47 -8.61
C SER A 385 -19.94 2.53 -10.06
N PRO A 386 -18.89 3.33 -10.37
CA PRO A 386 -18.34 3.42 -11.72
C PRO A 386 -17.97 2.07 -12.33
N ARG A 387 -17.45 1.16 -11.49
CA ARG A 387 -17.08 -0.19 -11.91
C ARG A 387 -18.29 -1.06 -12.25
N HIS A 388 -19.35 -1.04 -11.43
CA HIS A 388 -20.58 -1.77 -11.75
C HIS A 388 -21.18 -1.28 -13.06
N LEU A 389 -21.21 0.04 -13.25
CA LEU A 389 -21.74 0.65 -14.48
C LEU A 389 -20.94 0.21 -15.70
N PHE A 390 -19.61 0.19 -15.61
CA PHE A 390 -18.75 -0.28 -16.68
C PHE A 390 -18.96 -1.76 -17.00
N GLU A 391 -18.96 -2.63 -15.98
CA GLU A 391 -19.10 -4.08 -16.16
C GLU A 391 -20.48 -4.46 -16.72
N VAL A 392 -21.57 -3.83 -16.24
CA VAL A 392 -22.92 -4.05 -16.76
C VAL A 392 -23.05 -3.53 -18.19
N TYR A 393 -22.44 -2.37 -18.51
CA TYR A 393 -22.44 -1.88 -19.88
C TYR A 393 -21.67 -2.80 -20.83
N ALA A 394 -20.52 -3.32 -20.39
CA ALA A 394 -19.75 -4.29 -21.16
C ALA A 394 -20.56 -5.59 -21.42
N LEU A 395 -21.33 -6.05 -20.42
CA LEU A 395 -22.25 -7.18 -20.59
C LEU A 395 -23.38 -6.87 -21.58
N LYS A 396 -24.00 -5.69 -21.48
CA LYS A 396 -25.04 -5.22 -22.41
C LYS A 396 -24.55 -5.19 -23.86
N LEU A 397 -23.28 -4.80 -24.08
CA LEU A 397 -22.68 -4.78 -25.42
C LEU A 397 -22.20 -6.15 -25.92
N SER A 398 -22.14 -7.16 -25.05
CA SER A 398 -21.59 -8.47 -25.39
C SER A 398 -22.52 -9.22 -26.35
N ASN A 399 -21.95 -10.04 -27.24
CA ASN A 399 -22.72 -10.91 -28.14
C ASN A 399 -23.61 -11.92 -27.38
N TYR A 400 -23.30 -12.18 -26.11
CA TYR A 400 -24.13 -13.03 -25.25
C TYR A 400 -25.50 -12.41 -25.03
N TYR A 401 -25.55 -11.09 -24.79
CA TYR A 401 -26.81 -10.37 -24.62
C TYR A 401 -27.65 -10.36 -25.90
N ASN A 402 -27.04 -10.09 -27.05
CA ASN A 402 -27.77 -10.11 -28.33
C ASN A 402 -28.44 -11.47 -28.57
N LYS A 403 -27.76 -12.57 -28.21
CA LYS A 403 -28.32 -13.93 -28.30
C LYS A 403 -29.44 -14.19 -27.28
N VAL A 404 -29.32 -13.67 -26.06
CA VAL A 404 -30.34 -13.81 -25.01
C VAL A 404 -31.58 -12.94 -25.33
N MET A 405 -31.40 -11.77 -25.96
CA MET A 405 -32.49 -10.89 -26.41
C MET A 405 -33.23 -11.39 -27.65
N ASP A 406 -32.56 -12.20 -28.48
CA ASP A 406 -33.20 -12.91 -29.58
C ASP A 406 -34.18 -14.00 -29.08
N GLU A 407 -34.01 -14.48 -27.83
CA GLU A 407 -35.00 -15.32 -27.13
C GLU A 407 -36.13 -14.44 -26.61
N LYS A 408 -37.34 -14.61 -27.17
CA LYS A 408 -38.53 -13.82 -26.80
C LYS A 408 -38.80 -13.90 -25.29
N GLY A 409 -38.52 -12.81 -24.57
CA GLY A 409 -38.92 -12.65 -23.16
C GLY A 409 -37.82 -12.19 -22.21
N SER A 410 -36.57 -12.10 -22.64
CA SER A 410 -35.51 -11.55 -21.79
C SER A 410 -35.59 -10.02 -21.68
N THR A 411 -35.25 -9.53 -20.51
CA THR A 411 -35.32 -8.12 -20.10
C THR A 411 -33.96 -7.65 -19.60
N PHE A 412 -33.80 -6.33 -19.42
CA PHE A 412 -32.59 -5.79 -18.81
C PHE A 412 -32.39 -6.26 -17.36
N GLU A 413 -33.47 -6.65 -16.65
CA GLU A 413 -33.39 -7.25 -15.32
C GLU A 413 -32.58 -8.55 -15.35
N ASP A 414 -32.72 -9.37 -16.40
CA ASP A 414 -31.95 -10.61 -16.56
C ASP A 414 -30.44 -10.33 -16.71
N ILE A 415 -30.04 -9.20 -17.29
CA ILE A 415 -28.62 -8.79 -17.34
C ILE A 415 -28.11 -8.49 -15.93
N VAL A 416 -28.88 -7.71 -15.17
CA VAL A 416 -28.51 -7.32 -13.81
C VAL A 416 -28.45 -8.55 -12.91
N ASP A 417 -29.38 -9.48 -13.05
CA ASP A 417 -29.40 -10.74 -12.31
C ASP A 417 -28.25 -11.67 -12.71
N ALA A 418 -27.93 -11.78 -14.00
CA ALA A 418 -26.76 -12.51 -14.48
C ALA A 418 -25.45 -11.90 -13.94
N TYR A 419 -25.37 -10.57 -13.88
CA TYR A 419 -24.24 -9.87 -13.28
C TYR A 419 -24.15 -10.08 -11.76
N LEU A 420 -25.26 -10.04 -11.04
CA LEU A 420 -25.31 -10.36 -9.61
C LEU A 420 -24.92 -11.81 -9.34
N ALA A 421 -25.33 -12.75 -10.20
CA ALA A 421 -24.92 -14.14 -10.13
C ALA A 421 -23.41 -14.29 -10.39
N TYR A 422 -22.87 -13.56 -11.38
CA TYR A 422 -21.44 -13.47 -11.62
C TYR A 422 -20.69 -12.95 -10.39
N LEU A 423 -21.15 -11.83 -9.78
CA LEU A 423 -20.55 -11.30 -8.55
C LEU A 423 -20.64 -12.30 -7.39
N GLN A 424 -21.77 -12.99 -7.25
CA GLN A 424 -21.95 -14.03 -6.23
C GLN A 424 -20.88 -15.12 -6.37
N LEU A 425 -20.78 -15.73 -7.56
CA LEU A 425 -19.93 -16.89 -7.81
C LEU A 425 -18.43 -16.56 -7.85
N THR A 426 -18.07 -15.39 -8.38
CA THR A 426 -16.66 -15.03 -8.63
C THR A 426 -16.05 -14.17 -7.55
N VAL A 427 -16.86 -13.41 -6.81
CA VAL A 427 -16.38 -12.47 -5.79
C VAL A 427 -16.81 -12.90 -4.40
N VAL A 428 -18.12 -13.01 -4.16
CA VAL A 428 -18.65 -13.16 -2.80
C VAL A 428 -18.44 -14.55 -2.25
N ASP A 429 -18.82 -15.61 -2.96
CA ASP A 429 -18.67 -16.98 -2.46
C ASP A 429 -17.20 -17.33 -2.16
N PRO A 430 -16.22 -17.08 -3.06
CA PRO A 430 -14.81 -17.34 -2.76
C PRO A 430 -14.27 -16.49 -1.60
N ALA A 431 -14.73 -15.24 -1.47
CA ALA A 431 -14.33 -14.38 -0.35
C ALA A 431 -14.96 -14.85 0.98
N MET A 432 -16.19 -15.35 0.96
CA MET A 432 -16.84 -15.94 2.14
C MET A 432 -16.14 -17.23 2.56
N GLU A 433 -15.74 -18.09 1.62
CA GLU A 433 -14.91 -19.28 1.91
C GLU A 433 -13.58 -18.90 2.57
N LYS A 434 -12.88 -17.89 2.04
CA LYS A 434 -11.67 -17.35 2.68
C LYS A 434 -11.96 -16.80 4.07
N ALA A 435 -13.04 -16.05 4.26
CA ALA A 435 -13.43 -15.51 5.56
C ALA A 435 -13.67 -16.64 6.59
N LEU A 436 -14.25 -17.77 6.16
CA LEU A 436 -14.38 -18.96 7.00
C LEU A 436 -13.03 -19.58 7.36
N LEU A 437 -12.03 -19.54 6.47
CA LEU A 437 -10.67 -19.99 6.78
C LEU A 437 -9.99 -19.07 7.80
N HIS A 438 -10.16 -17.74 7.69
CA HIS A 438 -9.67 -16.79 8.70
C HIS A 438 -10.27 -17.06 10.08
N LEU A 439 -11.58 -17.35 10.14
CA LEU A 439 -12.27 -17.69 11.38
C LEU A 439 -11.82 -19.03 11.98
N GLN A 440 -11.59 -20.05 11.14
CA GLN A 440 -11.03 -21.33 11.59
C GLN A 440 -9.62 -21.15 12.15
N LYS A 441 -8.78 -20.36 11.47
CA LYS A 441 -7.45 -20.00 11.97
C LYS A 441 -7.52 -19.27 13.31
N PHE A 442 -8.45 -18.33 13.48
CA PHE A 442 -8.68 -17.66 14.75
C PHE A 442 -9.02 -18.64 15.87
N ALA A 443 -9.87 -19.65 15.61
CA ALA A 443 -10.20 -20.68 16.59
C ALA A 443 -8.96 -21.47 17.05
N LEU A 444 -8.10 -21.88 16.10
CA LEU A 444 -6.85 -22.58 16.38
C LEU A 444 -5.82 -21.71 17.13
N ASP A 445 -5.71 -20.43 16.75
CA ASP A 445 -4.82 -19.49 17.43
C ASP A 445 -5.30 -19.18 18.86
N ALA A 446 -6.60 -19.18 19.10
CA ALA A 446 -7.18 -19.05 20.43
C ALA A 446 -6.95 -20.30 21.29
N GLN A 447 -7.07 -21.50 20.71
CA GLN A 447 -6.76 -22.76 21.38
C GLN A 447 -5.28 -22.87 21.77
N SER A 448 -4.39 -22.46 20.87
CA SER A 448 -2.94 -22.46 21.12
C SER A 448 -2.48 -21.34 22.07
N GLY A 449 -3.40 -20.49 22.55
CA GLY A 449 -3.11 -19.42 23.51
C GLY A 449 -2.39 -18.21 22.90
N LYS A 450 -2.29 -18.11 21.58
CA LYS A 450 -1.75 -16.94 20.88
C LYS A 450 -2.69 -15.73 20.98
N VAL A 451 -3.99 -15.99 21.04
CA VAL A 451 -4.98 -14.93 21.28
C VAL A 451 -4.97 -14.57 22.77
N SER A 452 -4.79 -13.29 23.07
CA SER A 452 -4.76 -12.81 24.47
C SER A 452 -6.06 -13.15 25.20
N LYS A 453 -5.95 -13.49 26.49
CA LYS A 453 -7.13 -13.74 27.33
C LYS A 453 -8.04 -12.52 27.43
N ASP A 454 -7.49 -11.33 27.25
CA ASP A 454 -8.24 -10.07 27.19
C ASP A 454 -9.20 -10.00 25.99
N ARG A 455 -8.83 -10.60 24.85
CA ARG A 455 -9.71 -10.66 23.67
C ARG A 455 -10.83 -11.72 23.81
N LEU A 456 -10.68 -12.65 24.76
CA LEU A 456 -11.64 -13.70 25.09
C LEU A 456 -12.47 -13.38 26.36
N ARG A 457 -12.63 -12.10 26.70
CA ARG A 457 -13.38 -11.64 27.88
C ARG A 457 -14.87 -12.03 27.84
N PHE A 458 -15.49 -11.99 29.03
CA PHE A 458 -16.91 -12.27 29.20
C PHE A 458 -17.76 -11.26 28.40
N GLY A 459 -18.57 -11.76 27.46
CA GLY A 459 -19.46 -10.94 26.63
C GLY A 459 -19.21 -11.16 25.13
N ALA A 460 -17.99 -11.56 24.73
CA ALA A 460 -17.68 -11.81 23.33
C ALA A 460 -18.41 -13.08 22.79
N PRO A 461 -19.21 -12.97 21.71
CA PRO A 461 -19.92 -14.08 21.07
C PRO A 461 -19.02 -15.26 20.65
N TRP A 462 -17.75 -14.99 20.39
CA TRP A 462 -16.72 -15.92 19.91
C TRP A 462 -15.72 -16.39 21.00
N ARG A 463 -15.99 -16.11 22.29
CA ARG A 463 -15.04 -16.41 23.39
C ARG A 463 -14.73 -17.90 23.62
N HIS A 464 -15.52 -18.81 23.04
CA HIS A 464 -15.39 -20.25 23.20
C HIS A 464 -15.27 -20.92 21.83
N PRO A 465 -14.11 -20.84 21.17
CA PRO A 465 -13.83 -21.69 20.02
C PRO A 465 -13.82 -23.17 20.46
N PRO A 466 -14.03 -24.12 19.52
CA PRO A 466 -13.97 -25.54 19.82
C PRO A 466 -12.63 -25.92 20.48
N HIS A 467 -12.68 -26.81 21.46
CA HIS A 467 -11.49 -27.33 22.16
C HIS A 467 -10.82 -28.52 21.45
N THR A 468 -11.40 -28.95 20.34
CA THR A 468 -11.01 -30.14 19.57
C THR A 468 -10.40 -29.73 18.24
N ASP A 469 -9.31 -30.37 17.84
CA ASP A 469 -8.62 -30.14 16.56
C ASP A 469 -9.39 -30.68 15.33
N ASP A 470 -10.65 -31.09 15.50
CA ASP A 470 -11.49 -31.59 14.41
C ASP A 470 -11.82 -30.44 13.43
N PRO A 471 -11.33 -30.50 12.16
CA PRO A 471 -11.58 -29.46 11.18
C PRO A 471 -13.07 -29.24 10.91
N SER A 472 -13.88 -30.29 11.02
CA SER A 472 -15.32 -30.21 10.74
C SER A 472 -16.07 -29.37 11.79
N ILE A 473 -15.71 -29.52 13.07
CA ILE A 473 -16.29 -28.78 14.19
C ILE A 473 -15.84 -27.32 14.14
N CYS A 474 -14.55 -27.07 13.87
CA CYS A 474 -14.02 -25.72 13.67
C CYS A 474 -14.70 -25.00 12.50
N HIS A 475 -14.91 -25.70 11.39
CA HIS A 475 -15.62 -25.16 10.24
C HIS A 475 -17.08 -24.82 10.58
N GLN A 476 -17.80 -25.72 11.25
CA GLN A 476 -19.19 -25.49 11.66
C GLN A 476 -19.30 -24.29 12.62
N TRP A 477 -18.40 -24.18 13.59
CA TRP A 477 -18.32 -23.02 14.49
C TRP A 477 -18.09 -21.73 13.71
N ALA A 478 -17.09 -21.70 12.82
CA ALA A 478 -16.77 -20.53 11.99
C ALA A 478 -17.96 -20.11 11.14
N LYS A 479 -18.67 -21.08 10.55
CA LYS A 479 -19.88 -20.86 9.75
C LYS A 479 -20.98 -20.20 10.58
N ILE A 480 -21.28 -20.71 11.78
CA ILE A 480 -22.29 -20.13 12.67
C ILE A 480 -21.90 -18.71 13.10
N GLN A 481 -20.62 -18.47 13.43
CA GLN A 481 -20.15 -17.13 13.77
C GLN A 481 -20.34 -16.15 12.60
N LEU A 482 -19.94 -16.53 11.38
CA LEU A 482 -20.06 -15.66 10.22
C LEU A 482 -21.52 -15.36 9.87
N LEU A 483 -22.39 -16.36 9.94
CA LEU A 483 -23.82 -16.20 9.68
C LEU A 483 -24.51 -15.28 10.67
N ASP A 484 -24.18 -15.41 11.95
CA ASP A 484 -24.72 -14.52 12.98
C ASP A 484 -24.27 -13.07 12.76
N PHE A 485 -23.00 -12.86 12.38
CA PHE A 485 -22.48 -11.54 12.06
C PHE A 485 -23.18 -10.93 10.84
N VAL A 486 -23.27 -11.66 9.71
CA VAL A 486 -23.94 -11.16 8.49
C VAL A 486 -25.43 -10.90 8.73
N GLN A 487 -26.13 -11.74 9.49
CA GLN A 487 -27.52 -11.49 9.87
C GLN A 487 -27.66 -10.19 10.68
N SER A 488 -26.69 -9.89 11.53
CA SER A 488 -26.70 -8.68 12.36
C SER A 488 -26.42 -7.42 11.53
N LEU A 489 -25.60 -7.52 10.49
CA LEU A 489 -25.48 -6.47 9.47
C LEU A 489 -26.78 -6.28 8.67
N VAL A 490 -27.44 -7.37 8.26
CA VAL A 490 -28.73 -7.27 7.54
C VAL A 490 -29.79 -6.58 8.41
N ASN A 491 -29.84 -6.88 9.71
CA ASN A 491 -30.78 -6.24 10.64
C ASN A 491 -30.55 -4.74 10.83
N THR A 492 -29.32 -4.27 10.60
CA THR A 492 -28.95 -2.84 10.68
C THR A 492 -28.93 -2.18 9.30
N GLU A 493 -29.52 -2.82 8.29
CA GLU A 493 -29.49 -2.39 6.88
C GLU A 493 -28.06 -2.12 6.38
N PHE A 494 -27.07 -2.81 6.96
CA PHE A 494 -25.64 -2.66 6.71
C PHE A 494 -25.07 -1.28 7.08
N GLY A 495 -25.71 -0.55 8.00
CA GLY A 495 -25.24 0.71 8.55
C GLY A 495 -24.77 0.55 10.00
N VAL A 496 -23.45 0.51 10.21
CA VAL A 496 -22.85 0.49 11.56
C VAL A 496 -21.93 1.69 11.73
N ASN A 497 -22.32 2.70 12.52
CA ASN A 497 -21.46 3.86 12.79
C ASN A 497 -20.57 3.59 14.01
N TYR A 498 -19.36 3.08 13.77
CA TYR A 498 -18.57 2.52 14.87
C TYR A 498 -18.00 3.55 15.84
N LEU A 499 -17.87 4.82 15.44
CA LEU A 499 -17.45 5.90 16.34
C LEU A 499 -18.63 6.59 17.02
N ALA A 500 -19.67 6.98 16.26
CA ALA A 500 -20.82 7.68 16.83
C ALA A 500 -21.60 6.79 17.80
N ASP A 501 -21.65 5.48 17.53
CA ASP A 501 -22.39 4.52 18.34
C ASP A 501 -21.53 3.89 19.46
N CYS A 502 -20.30 4.38 19.65
CA CYS A 502 -19.30 3.84 20.60
C CYS A 502 -19.09 2.32 20.45
N SER A 503 -19.20 1.79 19.23
CA SER A 503 -19.23 0.36 18.94
C SER A 503 -17.90 -0.18 18.42
N LEU A 504 -16.78 0.34 18.94
CA LEU A 504 -15.42 -0.09 18.58
C LEU A 504 -15.18 -1.59 18.77
N GLU A 505 -15.98 -2.26 19.61
CA GLU A 505 -15.96 -3.72 19.80
C GLU A 505 -16.19 -4.49 18.49
N ILE A 506 -16.85 -3.91 17.49
CA ILE A 506 -17.03 -4.55 16.18
C ILE A 506 -15.69 -4.76 15.47
N LEU A 507 -14.69 -3.91 15.73
CA LEU A 507 -13.35 -4.03 15.14
C LEU A 507 -12.53 -5.16 15.77
N ASP A 508 -12.91 -5.62 16.97
CA ASP A 508 -12.29 -6.77 17.62
C ASP A 508 -12.92 -8.12 17.17
N ASP A 509 -14.11 -8.06 16.56
CA ASP A 509 -14.85 -9.23 16.09
C ASP A 509 -14.11 -9.96 14.97
N PRO A 510 -13.77 -11.25 15.14
CA PRO A 510 -13.03 -11.99 14.13
C PRO A 510 -13.84 -12.13 12.81
N SER A 511 -15.17 -12.06 12.83
CA SER A 511 -16.00 -12.06 11.62
C SER A 511 -15.96 -10.72 10.89
N ALA A 512 -15.94 -9.60 11.62
CA ALA A 512 -15.77 -8.28 11.01
C ALA A 512 -14.38 -8.13 10.40
N VAL A 513 -13.33 -8.52 11.14
CA VAL A 513 -11.95 -8.50 10.67
C VAL A 513 -11.80 -9.39 9.45
N ALA A 514 -12.31 -10.63 9.47
CA ALA A 514 -12.26 -11.52 8.32
C ALA A 514 -12.94 -10.91 7.08
N LEU A 515 -14.11 -10.28 7.22
CA LEU A 515 -14.82 -9.66 6.10
C LEU A 515 -14.16 -8.37 5.57
N LEU A 516 -13.45 -7.63 6.42
CA LEU A 516 -12.60 -6.51 6.02
C LEU A 516 -11.34 -7.00 5.29
N GLU A 517 -10.66 -8.02 5.83
CA GLU A 517 -9.48 -8.66 5.22
C GLU A 517 -9.82 -9.23 3.86
N VAL A 518 -10.94 -9.96 3.74
CA VAL A 518 -11.32 -10.50 2.43
C VAL A 518 -11.82 -9.45 1.45
N GLY A 519 -12.08 -8.25 1.96
CA GLY A 519 -12.50 -7.12 1.16
C GLY A 519 -13.94 -7.24 0.68
N LEU A 520 -14.84 -7.75 1.52
CA LEU A 520 -16.30 -7.65 1.30
C LEU A 520 -16.89 -6.45 2.03
N LEU A 521 -16.27 -6.07 3.16
CA LEU A 521 -16.58 -4.85 3.90
C LEU A 521 -15.51 -3.78 3.69
N TYR A 522 -15.91 -2.56 3.96
CA TYR A 522 -15.08 -1.37 3.98
C TYR A 522 -15.38 -0.57 5.24
N ALA A 523 -14.33 -0.16 5.95
CA ALA A 523 -14.44 0.71 7.11
C ALA A 523 -14.20 2.16 6.66
N GLN A 524 -15.30 2.86 6.48
CA GLN A 524 -15.38 4.28 6.19
C GLN A 524 -14.98 5.11 7.41
N ARG A 525 -14.32 6.25 7.19
CA ARG A 525 -13.91 7.13 8.30
C ARG A 525 -14.91 8.25 8.57
N ASP A 526 -15.33 8.96 7.53
CA ASP A 526 -16.13 10.17 7.71
C ASP A 526 -17.35 10.15 6.78
N PRO A 527 -18.56 9.92 7.34
CA PRO A 527 -18.84 9.42 8.70
C PRO A 527 -18.35 7.98 8.92
N SER A 528 -18.11 7.58 10.18
CA SER A 528 -17.38 6.36 10.54
C SER A 528 -18.20 5.08 10.43
N PHE A 529 -18.39 4.56 9.21
CA PHE A 529 -19.25 3.39 8.96
C PHE A 529 -18.48 2.12 8.61
N ILE A 530 -18.93 0.96 9.08
CA ILE A 530 -18.60 -0.32 8.44
C ILE A 530 -19.75 -0.71 7.52
N ARG A 531 -19.43 -0.96 6.25
CA ARG A 531 -20.43 -1.30 5.23
C ARG A 531 -19.86 -2.18 4.13
N PRO A 532 -20.69 -2.89 3.35
CA PRO A 532 -20.27 -3.53 2.11
C PRO A 532 -19.61 -2.54 1.16
N ILE A 533 -18.64 -3.01 0.37
CA ILE A 533 -17.91 -2.16 -0.59
C ILE A 533 -18.87 -1.50 -1.60
N THR A 534 -19.92 -2.22 -2.00
CA THR A 534 -20.97 -1.73 -2.88
C THR A 534 -22.34 -2.32 -2.52
N ARG A 535 -23.41 -1.72 -3.06
CA ARG A 535 -24.77 -2.24 -2.92
C ARG A 535 -24.96 -3.59 -3.63
N GLY A 536 -24.25 -3.84 -4.73
CA GLY A 536 -24.20 -5.15 -5.36
C GLY A 536 -23.66 -6.23 -4.41
N ILE A 537 -22.53 -5.97 -3.76
CA ILE A 537 -21.96 -6.89 -2.76
C ILE A 537 -22.88 -7.06 -1.55
N GLN A 538 -23.54 -5.98 -1.10
CA GLN A 538 -24.55 -6.04 -0.05
C GLN A 538 -25.68 -7.04 -0.38
N ARG A 539 -26.23 -6.98 -1.59
CA ARG A 539 -27.27 -7.91 -2.04
C ARG A 539 -26.76 -9.36 -2.10
N CYS A 540 -25.53 -9.56 -2.60
CA CYS A 540 -24.89 -10.87 -2.62
C CYS A 540 -24.66 -11.45 -1.20
N LEU A 541 -24.29 -10.62 -0.22
CA LEU A 541 -24.18 -11.05 1.18
C LEU A 541 -25.54 -11.48 1.76
N ALA A 542 -26.60 -10.74 1.47
CA ALA A 542 -27.96 -11.11 1.87
C ALA A 542 -28.41 -12.42 1.20
N ARG A 543 -28.11 -12.61 -0.09
CA ARG A 543 -28.37 -13.84 -0.84
C ARG A 543 -27.62 -15.03 -0.24
N TRP A 544 -26.33 -14.86 0.04
CA TRP A 544 -25.50 -15.89 0.70
C TRP A 544 -26.11 -16.31 2.04
N LEU A 545 -26.52 -15.35 2.87
CA LEU A 545 -27.16 -15.64 4.16
C LEU A 545 -28.42 -16.49 4.02
N VAL A 546 -29.29 -16.17 3.04
CA VAL A 546 -30.50 -16.95 2.76
C VAL A 546 -30.15 -18.36 2.29
N GLN A 547 -29.21 -18.50 1.35
CA GLN A 547 -28.77 -19.80 0.84
C GLN A 547 -28.20 -20.68 1.96
N GLN A 548 -27.35 -20.12 2.81
CA GLN A 548 -26.75 -20.87 3.92
C GLN A 548 -27.79 -21.31 4.94
N ARG A 549 -28.82 -20.51 5.21
CA ARG A 549 -29.93 -20.89 6.09
C ARG A 549 -30.77 -22.02 5.53
N LEU A 550 -31.05 -22.00 4.22
CA LEU A 550 -31.79 -23.08 3.55
C LEU A 550 -31.02 -24.40 3.55
N GLN A 551 -29.69 -24.35 3.53
CA GLN A 551 -28.81 -25.52 3.54
C GLN A 551 -28.51 -26.07 4.95
N MET A 552 -29.02 -25.45 6.02
CA MET A 552 -28.77 -25.94 7.39
C MET A 552 -29.55 -27.20 7.69
N ASN A 553 -28.91 -28.13 8.38
CA ASN A 553 -29.62 -29.23 9.04
C ASN A 553 -30.30 -28.74 10.34
N PHE A 554 -31.18 -29.56 10.91
CA PHE A 554 -31.93 -29.22 12.12
C PHE A 554 -31.01 -28.86 13.30
N LYS A 555 -29.92 -29.61 13.50
CA LYS A 555 -28.94 -29.37 14.57
C LYS A 555 -28.27 -27.99 14.43
N GLN A 556 -27.77 -27.67 13.23
CA GLN A 556 -27.17 -26.37 12.91
C GLN A 556 -28.15 -25.22 13.07
N SER A 557 -29.41 -25.44 12.71
CA SER A 557 -30.47 -24.45 12.88
C SER A 557 -30.71 -24.12 14.35
N VAL A 558 -30.75 -25.14 15.21
CA VAL A 558 -30.87 -24.98 16.67
C VAL A 558 -29.65 -24.29 17.25
N GLU A 559 -28.43 -24.69 16.85
CA GLU A 559 -27.19 -24.06 17.30
C GLU A 559 -27.10 -22.59 16.88
N PHE A 560 -27.52 -22.27 15.66
CA PHE A 560 -27.58 -20.91 15.15
C PHE A 560 -28.59 -20.05 15.93
N LEU A 561 -29.80 -20.57 16.16
CA LEU A 561 -30.82 -19.89 16.97
C LEU A 561 -30.38 -19.70 18.42
N TRP A 562 -29.70 -20.70 18.99
CA TRP A 562 -29.11 -20.63 20.33
C TRP A 562 -28.01 -19.57 20.40
N GLN A 563 -27.07 -19.59 19.44
CA GLN A 563 -26.04 -18.58 19.32
C GLN A 563 -26.68 -17.19 19.27
N ARG A 564 -27.72 -16.97 18.44
CA ARG A 564 -28.43 -15.68 18.37
C ARG A 564 -29.14 -15.29 19.65
N SER A 565 -29.78 -16.22 20.35
CA SER A 565 -30.64 -15.90 21.49
C SER A 565 -29.83 -15.71 22.78
N VAL A 566 -28.75 -16.46 22.94
CA VAL A 566 -27.97 -16.54 24.19
C VAL A 566 -26.62 -15.81 24.07
N ARG A 567 -26.02 -15.80 22.88
CA ARG A 567 -24.69 -15.23 22.61
C ARG A 567 -24.71 -14.27 21.41
N GLY A 568 -25.89 -13.80 21.02
CA GLY A 568 -26.06 -13.18 19.71
C GLY A 568 -25.33 -11.86 19.63
N ARG A 569 -24.81 -11.54 18.44
CA ARG A 569 -24.37 -10.20 18.09
C ARG A 569 -25.56 -9.26 17.97
N SER A 570 -26.21 -8.97 19.08
CA SER A 570 -26.99 -7.76 19.21
C SER A 570 -26.02 -6.70 19.71
N TYR A 571 -25.36 -5.98 18.80
CA TYR A 571 -24.70 -4.74 19.18
C TYR A 571 -25.82 -3.79 19.66
N ARG A 572 -26.16 -3.89 20.94
CA ARG A 572 -27.38 -3.34 21.52
C ARG A 572 -27.41 -1.81 21.46
N HIS A 573 -26.25 -1.19 21.28
CA HIS A 573 -26.06 0.24 21.05
C HIS A 573 -26.23 0.65 19.57
N LEU A 574 -26.22 -0.29 18.61
CA LEU A 574 -26.54 -0.05 17.19
C LEU A 574 -28.05 -0.06 16.89
N MET A 575 -28.87 -0.35 17.91
CA MET A 575 -30.33 -0.26 17.88
C MET A 575 -30.80 0.98 18.67
N LEU A 576 -29.95 2.00 18.85
CA LEU A 576 -30.46 3.34 19.17
C LEU A 576 -31.36 3.72 18.01
N GLN A 577 -32.66 3.55 18.25
CA GLN A 577 -33.73 3.90 17.35
C GLN A 577 -33.37 5.19 16.64
N ILE A 578 -33.44 5.15 15.31
CA ILE A 578 -33.87 6.30 14.52
C ILE A 578 -35.04 6.91 15.31
N ARG A 579 -34.79 8.02 16.01
CA ARG A 579 -35.82 8.90 16.53
C ARG A 579 -35.97 10.06 15.57
#